data_AF-X1IE76-F1
#
_entry.id   AF-X1IE76-F1
#
_cell.length_a   1.000
_cell.length_b   1.000
_cell.length_c   1.000
_cell.angle_alpha   90.00
_cell.angle_beta   90.00
_cell.angle_gamma   90.00
#
_symmetry.space_group_name_H-M   'P 1'
#
loop_
_entity.id
_entity.type
_entity.pdbx_description
1 polymer ?
#
loop_
_entity_poly.entity_id
_entity_poly.type
_entity_poly.pdbx_seq_one_letter_code
_entity_poly.pdbx_strand_id
1 'polypeptide(L)'
;MENLSFKEKVLGAYFQSVTARTAGFNTLNISGLSVSSAFLLIVLMFIGASPGSTGGGVKTSTFATLIFTIKSMAQGRNRVEVFRRTIPRLIVYQALCVVILALGWIAISTFILALTENASFINILFEDLSAFGTVGLSRG
;
A
#
# COMPACT_ATOMS: atom_id res chain seq x y z
N MET A 1 8.13 -1.08 -21.42
CA MET A 1 7.61 0.28 -21.73
C MET A 1 8.32 0.92 -22.94
N GLU A 2 9.29 0.27 -23.58
CA GLU A 2 10.12 0.92 -24.61
C GLU A 2 9.36 1.28 -25.89
N ASN A 3 8.33 0.52 -26.26
CA ASN A 3 7.57 0.72 -27.51
C ASN A 3 6.26 1.53 -27.37
N LEU A 4 6.02 2.17 -26.22
CA LEU A 4 4.79 2.96 -25.99
C LEU A 4 5.00 4.45 -26.30
N SER A 5 4.00 5.05 -26.94
CA SER A 5 3.88 6.51 -27.08
C SER A 5 3.89 7.19 -25.71
N PHE A 6 4.30 8.46 -25.65
CA PHE A 6 4.29 9.23 -24.40
C PHE A 6 2.91 9.24 -23.73
N LYS A 7 1.84 9.39 -24.52
CA LYS A 7 0.45 9.35 -24.00
C LYS A 7 0.12 8.00 -23.38
N GLU A 8 0.54 6.91 -24.02
CA GLU A 8 0.32 5.54 -23.54
C GLU A 8 1.14 5.24 -22.29
N LYS A 9 2.36 5.79 -22.18
CA LYS A 9 3.18 5.69 -20.97
C LYS A 9 2.51 6.35 -19.77
N VAL A 10 1.98 7.57 -19.96
CA VAL A 10 1.24 8.29 -18.91
C VAL A 10 -0.01 7.52 -18.51
N LEU A 11 -0.79 7.05 -19.49
CA LEU A 11 -2.01 6.28 -19.23
C LEU A 11 -1.71 4.96 -18.52
N GLY A 12 -0.68 4.24 -18.95
CA GLY A 12 -0.24 3.00 -18.34
C GLY A 12 0.22 3.19 -16.90
N ALA A 13 1.03 4.21 -16.63
CA ALA A 13 1.47 4.55 -15.28
C ALA A 13 0.29 4.94 -14.37
N TYR A 14 -0.64 5.75 -14.88
CA TYR A 14 -1.85 6.13 -14.16
C TYR A 14 -2.71 4.90 -13.83
N PHE A 15 -2.99 4.06 -14.82
CA PHE A 15 -3.78 2.85 -14.63
C PHE A 15 -3.14 1.91 -13.61
N GLN A 16 -1.82 1.71 -13.68
CA GLN A 16 -1.11 0.85 -12.74
C GLN A 16 -1.12 1.41 -11.30
N SER A 17 -1.08 2.73 -11.13
CA SER A 17 -1.23 3.35 -9.80
C SER A 17 -2.65 3.18 -9.22
N VAL A 18 -3.68 3.21 -10.06
CA VAL A 18 -5.07 2.99 -9.64
C VAL A 18 -5.30 1.51 -9.32
N THR A 19 -4.84 0.61 -10.19
CA THR A 19 -5.09 -0.83 -10.04
C THR A 19 -4.38 -1.45 -8.84
N ALA A 20 -3.19 -0.93 -8.49
CA ALA A 20 -2.46 -1.34 -7.28
C ALA A 20 -3.22 -1.04 -5.98
N ARG A 21 -4.18 -0.10 -6.02
CA ARG A 21 -5.12 0.14 -4.91
C ARG A 21 -6.36 -0.73 -5.07
N THR A 22 -6.15 -2.04 -5.19
CA THR A 22 -7.15 -3.11 -5.05
C THR A 22 -8.12 -3.36 -6.22
N ALA A 23 -7.69 -3.14 -7.47
CA ALA A 23 -8.49 -3.52 -8.64
C ALA A 23 -7.99 -4.80 -9.35
N GLY A 24 -6.67 -5.06 -9.33
CA GLY A 24 -6.10 -6.33 -9.83
C GLY A 24 -6.06 -6.49 -11.36
N PHE A 25 -6.38 -5.44 -12.12
CA PHE A 25 -6.32 -5.47 -13.58
C PHE A 25 -4.92 -5.19 -14.11
N ASN A 26 -4.48 -6.01 -15.07
CA ASN A 26 -3.19 -5.89 -15.75
C ASN A 26 -3.35 -5.26 -17.14
N THR A 27 -2.82 -4.06 -17.33
CA THR A 27 -2.70 -3.42 -18.66
C THR A 27 -1.27 -3.46 -19.20
N LEU A 28 -0.29 -3.77 -18.34
CA LEU A 28 1.11 -3.91 -18.67
C LEU A 28 1.62 -5.22 -18.06
N ASN A 29 2.69 -5.77 -18.62
CA ASN A 29 3.37 -6.92 -18.06
C ASN A 29 4.01 -6.55 -16.70
N ILE A 30 3.42 -7.04 -15.61
CA ILE A 30 3.86 -6.77 -14.23
C ILE A 30 5.20 -7.45 -13.93
N SER A 31 5.40 -8.68 -14.41
CA SER A 31 6.65 -9.45 -14.28
C SER A 31 7.85 -8.69 -14.85
N GLY A 32 7.63 -7.95 -15.95
CA GLY A 32 8.65 -7.14 -16.62
C GLY A 32 8.90 -5.75 -16.01
N LEU A 33 8.23 -5.37 -14.92
CA LEU A 33 8.49 -4.08 -14.27
C LEU A 33 9.85 -4.09 -13.56
N SER A 34 10.52 -2.93 -13.60
CA SER A 34 11.76 -2.72 -12.86
C SER A 34 11.55 -2.86 -11.35
N VAL A 35 12.61 -3.22 -10.61
CA VAL A 35 12.59 -3.37 -9.15
C VAL A 35 12.04 -2.10 -8.47
N SER A 36 12.46 -0.91 -8.94
CA SER A 36 11.99 0.37 -8.40
C SER A 36 10.49 0.59 -8.61
N SER A 37 9.95 0.18 -9.76
CA SER A 37 8.51 0.31 -10.06
C SER A 37 7.71 -0.69 -9.22
N ALA A 38 8.20 -1.93 -9.09
CA ALA A 38 7.59 -2.96 -8.25
C ALA A 38 7.54 -2.51 -6.79
N PHE A 39 8.64 -1.94 -6.26
CA PHE A 39 8.69 -1.40 -4.91
C PHE A 39 7.68 -0.26 -4.69
N LEU A 40 7.50 0.62 -5.68
CA LEU A 40 6.48 1.67 -5.59
C LEU A 40 5.07 1.07 -5.55
N LEU A 41 4.78 0.06 -6.37
CA LEU A 41 3.48 -0.63 -6.34
C LEU A 41 3.25 -1.32 -4.99
N ILE A 42 4.26 -1.98 -4.42
CA ILE A 42 4.21 -2.58 -3.06
C ILE A 42 3.74 -1.53 -2.04
N VAL A 43 4.34 -0.33 -2.02
CA VAL A 43 3.92 0.74 -1.11
C VAL A 43 2.47 1.17 -1.37
N LEU A 44 2.05 1.27 -2.63
CA LEU A 44 0.67 1.61 -2.99
C LEU A 44 -0.34 0.51 -2.61
N MET A 45 0.05 -0.77 -2.68
CA MET A 45 -0.80 -1.90 -2.26
C MET A 45 -1.02 -1.92 -0.76
N PHE A 46 0.02 -1.56 0.01
CA PHE A 46 -0.10 -1.41 1.45
C PHE A 46 -1.09 -0.29 1.81
N ILE A 47 -0.98 0.87 1.14
CA ILE A 47 -1.91 2.00 1.29
C ILE A 47 -3.12 1.76 0.38
N GLY A 48 -4.02 0.90 0.85
CA GLY A 48 -5.17 0.42 0.10
C GLY A 48 -6.29 1.46 -0.13
N ALA A 49 -7.53 0.97 -0.17
CA ALA A 49 -8.67 1.81 -0.53
C ALA A 49 -9.18 2.68 0.64
N SER A 50 -10.11 3.60 0.34
CA SER A 50 -10.77 4.42 1.34
C SER A 50 -11.76 3.62 2.23
N PRO A 51 -12.12 4.13 3.42
CA PRO A 51 -13.11 3.49 4.30
C PRO A 51 -14.46 3.29 3.62
N GLY A 52 -15.18 2.23 3.99
CA GLY A 52 -16.48 1.89 3.39
C GLY A 52 -16.40 1.35 1.95
N SER A 53 -15.19 1.19 1.40
CA SER A 53 -14.95 0.56 0.09
C SER A 53 -14.80 -0.97 0.22
N THR A 54 -14.83 -1.66 -0.93
CA THR A 54 -14.57 -3.09 -1.08
C THR A 54 -13.08 -3.44 -1.12
N GLY A 55 -12.21 -2.45 -1.35
CA GLY A 55 -10.76 -2.66 -1.46
C GLY A 55 -10.07 -2.96 -0.13
N GLY A 56 -9.10 -3.88 -0.10
CA GLY A 56 -8.31 -4.23 1.08
C GLY A 56 -7.19 -3.24 1.44
N GLY A 57 -6.18 -3.75 2.15
CA GLY A 57 -5.01 -2.99 2.62
C GLY A 57 -5.28 -2.05 3.80
N VAL A 58 -4.24 -1.31 4.21
CA VAL A 58 -4.39 -0.26 5.23
C VAL A 58 -5.16 0.90 4.61
N LYS A 59 -6.32 1.22 5.20
CA LYS A 59 -7.21 2.24 4.65
C LYS A 59 -6.54 3.61 4.60
N THR A 60 -6.87 4.39 3.58
CA THR A 60 -6.32 5.74 3.38
C THR A 60 -6.55 6.67 4.58
N SER A 61 -7.69 6.54 5.29
CA SER A 61 -7.97 7.32 6.49
C SER A 61 -7.09 6.93 7.68
N THR A 62 -6.77 5.64 7.83
CA THR A 62 -5.85 5.12 8.86
C THR A 62 -4.47 5.71 8.64
N PHE A 63 -3.98 5.62 7.40
CA PHE A 63 -2.70 6.20 7.02
C PHE A 63 -2.68 7.72 7.23
N ALA A 64 -3.70 8.44 6.76
CA ALA A 64 -3.81 9.88 6.94
C ALA A 64 -3.86 10.28 8.42
N THR A 65 -4.59 9.55 9.26
CA THR A 65 -4.68 9.81 10.71
C THR A 65 -3.30 9.73 11.36
N LEU A 66 -2.48 8.73 11.00
CA LEU A 66 -1.12 8.61 11.51
C LEU A 66 -0.21 9.73 11.01
N ILE A 67 -0.30 10.11 9.72
CA ILE A 67 0.46 11.24 9.17
C ILE A 67 0.11 12.55 9.89
N PHE A 68 -1.17 12.84 10.10
CA PHE A 68 -1.59 14.03 10.85
C PHE A 68 -1.16 13.96 12.31
N THR A 69 -1.17 12.78 12.91
CA THR A 69 -0.68 12.57 14.28
C THR A 69 0.81 12.89 14.40
N ILE A 70 1.64 12.38 13.49
CA ILE A 70 3.08 12.67 13.42
C ILE A 70 3.30 14.16 13.23
N LYS A 71 2.58 14.78 12.28
CA LYS A 71 2.66 16.23 12.03
C LYS A 71 2.29 17.06 13.26
N SER A 72 1.21 16.73 13.96
CA SER A 72 0.78 17.43 15.16
C SER A 72 1.79 17.28 16.31
N MET A 73 2.34 16.08 16.51
CA MET A 73 3.40 15.85 17.50
C MET A 73 4.68 16.63 17.18
N ALA A 74 5.12 16.66 15.92
CA ALA A 74 6.27 17.45 15.49
C ALA A 74 6.08 18.96 15.70
N GLN A 75 4.83 19.43 15.72
CA GLN A 75 4.45 20.81 16.02
C GLN A 75 4.23 21.08 17.52
N GLY A 76 4.45 20.09 18.40
CA GLY A 76 4.22 20.21 19.84
C GLY A 76 2.75 20.30 20.24
N ARG A 77 1.81 19.92 19.37
CA ARG A 77 0.36 19.98 19.64
C ARG A 77 -0.12 18.72 20.34
N ASN A 78 -0.81 18.88 21.46
CA ASN A 78 -1.40 17.78 22.24
C ASN A 78 -2.68 17.16 21.64
N ARG A 79 -3.20 17.79 20.58
CA ARG A 79 -4.43 17.40 19.88
C ARG A 79 -4.14 17.33 18.38
N VAL A 80 -4.63 16.28 17.74
CA VAL A 80 -4.56 16.11 16.28
C VAL A 80 -5.78 16.78 15.68
N GLU A 81 -5.57 17.79 14.84
CA GLU A 81 -6.64 18.56 14.22
C GLU A 81 -6.54 18.53 12.71
N VAL A 82 -7.66 18.21 12.06
CA VAL A 82 -7.79 18.13 10.61
C VAL A 82 -9.08 18.85 10.22
N PHE A 83 -9.02 19.75 9.22
CA PHE A 83 -10.17 20.56 8.79
C PHE A 83 -10.92 21.27 9.94
N ARG A 84 -10.19 21.79 10.94
CA ARG A 84 -10.74 22.44 12.15
C ARG A 84 -11.57 21.51 13.06
N ARG A 85 -11.38 20.19 12.96
CA ARG A 85 -11.96 19.19 13.85
C ARG A 85 -10.87 18.37 14.53
N THR A 86 -11.04 18.09 15.82
CA THR A 86 -10.10 17.24 16.58
C THR A 86 -10.40 15.76 16.35
N ILE A 87 -9.37 14.98 16.06
CA ILE A 87 -9.45 13.51 16.02
C ILE A 87 -9.38 12.98 17.46
N PRO A 88 -10.35 12.17 17.92
CA PRO A 88 -10.28 11.52 19.22
C PRO A 88 -9.05 10.61 19.35
N ARG A 89 -8.41 10.63 20.53
CA ARG A 89 -7.22 9.79 20.81
C ARG A 89 -7.47 8.30 20.58
N LEU A 90 -8.69 7.83 20.85
CA LEU A 90 -9.09 6.44 20.59
C LEU A 90 -8.89 6.06 19.11
N ILE A 91 -9.26 6.93 18.17
CA ILE A 91 -9.11 6.67 16.73
C ILE A 91 -7.63 6.62 16.35
N VAL A 92 -6.79 7.46 16.95
CA VAL A 92 -5.34 7.44 16.74
C VAL A 92 -4.74 6.11 17.20
N TYR A 93 -5.12 5.61 18.38
CA TYR A 93 -4.65 4.32 18.88
C TYR A 93 -5.16 3.15 18.04
N GLN A 94 -6.42 3.17 17.62
CA GLN A 94 -6.96 2.17 16.70
C GLN A 94 -6.18 2.16 15.38
N ALA A 95 -5.88 3.33 14.81
CA ALA A 95 -5.10 3.44 13.59
C ALA A 95 -3.69 2.88 13.76
N LEU A 96 -3.05 3.15 14.90
CA LEU A 96 -1.73 2.61 15.23
C LEU A 96 -1.76 1.09 15.39
N CYS A 97 -2.73 0.55 16.14
CA CYS A 97 -2.92 -0.89 16.31
C CYS A 97 -3.07 -1.60 14.96
N VAL A 98 -3.94 -1.09 14.07
CA VAL A 98 -4.15 -1.69 12.75
C VAL A 98 -2.87 -1.72 11.93
N VAL A 99 -2.09 -0.64 11.92
CA VAL A 99 -0.83 -0.59 11.16
C VAL A 99 0.24 -1.51 11.74
N ILE A 100 0.39 -1.56 13.06
CA ILE A 100 1.35 -2.46 13.70
C ILE A 100 1.00 -3.93 13.44
N LEU A 101 -0.29 -4.29 13.58
CA LEU A 101 -0.75 -5.65 13.29
C LEU A 101 -0.55 -6.02 11.82
N ALA A 102 -0.85 -5.10 10.90
CA ALA A 102 -0.62 -5.31 9.46
C ALA A 102 0.86 -5.55 9.16
N LEU A 103 1.76 -4.67 9.63
CA LEU A 103 3.20 -4.79 9.41
C LEU A 103 3.76 -6.06 10.06
N GLY A 104 3.29 -6.42 11.26
CA GLY A 104 3.69 -7.65 11.93
C GLY A 104 3.25 -8.90 11.14
N TRP A 105 2.02 -8.90 10.63
CA TRP A 105 1.51 -9.98 9.79
C TRP A 105 2.34 -10.13 8.51
N ILE A 106 2.53 -9.05 7.76
CA ILE A 106 3.33 -9.02 6.52
C ILE A 106 4.77 -9.48 6.78
N ALA A 107 5.40 -9.04 7.87
CA ALA A 107 6.75 -9.46 8.20
C ALA A 107 6.83 -10.99 8.45
N ILE A 108 5.85 -11.55 9.17
CA ILE A 108 5.79 -12.98 9.45
C ILE A 108 5.49 -13.79 8.17
N SER A 109 4.51 -13.38 7.36
CA SER A 109 4.14 -14.08 6.13
C SER A 109 5.25 -13.99 5.08
N THR A 110 5.85 -12.82 4.86
CA THR A 110 7.03 -12.65 4.00
C THR A 110 8.19 -13.52 4.48
N PHE A 111 8.45 -13.61 5.79
CA PHE A 111 9.52 -14.46 6.32
C PHE A 111 9.25 -15.95 6.05
N ILE A 112 8.02 -16.41 6.28
CA ILE A 112 7.63 -17.80 5.98
C ILE A 112 7.81 -18.08 4.49
N LEU A 113 7.32 -17.20 3.61
CA LEU A 113 7.45 -17.36 2.16
C LEU A 113 8.92 -17.34 1.70
N ALA A 114 9.77 -16.52 2.33
CA ALA A 114 11.21 -16.50 2.04
C ALA A 114 11.92 -17.82 2.42
N LEU A 115 11.34 -18.62 3.31
CA LEU A 115 11.85 -19.95 3.65
C LEU A 115 11.27 -21.06 2.76
N THR A 116 10.02 -20.92 2.30
CA THR A 116 9.34 -21.97 1.54
C THR A 116 9.51 -21.83 0.03
N GLU A 117 9.62 -20.61 -0.49
CA GLU A 117 9.63 -20.33 -1.92
C GLU A 117 11.03 -19.95 -2.43
N ASN A 118 11.41 -20.51 -3.58
CA ASN A 118 12.65 -20.15 -4.29
C ASN A 118 12.40 -18.98 -5.24
N ALA A 119 12.12 -17.80 -4.68
CA ALA A 119 11.91 -16.57 -5.44
C ALA A 119 12.75 -15.41 -4.89
N SER A 120 12.95 -14.38 -5.70
CA SER A 120 13.61 -13.16 -5.23
C SER A 120 12.76 -12.46 -4.16
N PHE A 121 13.42 -11.84 -3.17
CA PHE A 121 12.74 -11.16 -2.05
C PHE A 121 11.69 -10.13 -2.52
N ILE A 122 12.00 -9.39 -3.61
CA ILE A 122 11.05 -8.40 -4.15
C ILE A 122 9.78 -9.04 -4.71
N ASN A 123 9.87 -10.23 -5.31
CA ASN A 123 8.69 -10.94 -5.80
C ASN A 123 7.88 -11.51 -4.64
N ILE A 124 8.55 -12.08 -3.62
CA ILE A 124 7.88 -12.60 -2.42
C ILE A 124 7.09 -11.48 -1.72
N LEU A 125 7.73 -10.33 -1.49
CA LEU A 125 7.08 -9.18 -0.86
C LEU A 125 5.94 -8.62 -1.72
N PHE A 126 6.07 -8.66 -3.05
CA PHE A 126 5.03 -8.26 -3.98
C PHE A 126 3.78 -9.14 -3.87
N GLU A 127 3.96 -10.46 -3.88
CA GLU A 127 2.87 -11.42 -3.75
C GLU A 127 2.21 -11.33 -2.37
N ASP A 128 3.00 -11.24 -1.30
CA ASP A 128 2.50 -11.14 0.07
C ASP A 128 1.65 -9.87 0.26
N LEU A 129 2.13 -8.71 -0.21
CA LEU A 129 1.32 -7.49 -0.15
C LEU A 129 0.11 -7.50 -1.07
N SER A 130 0.20 -8.13 -2.23
CA SER A 130 -0.95 -8.29 -3.11
C SER A 130 -2.02 -9.15 -2.43
N ALA A 131 -1.63 -10.24 -1.76
CA ALA A 131 -2.53 -11.10 -0.99
C ALA A 131 -3.11 -10.37 0.22
N PHE A 132 -2.28 -9.73 1.05
CA PHE A 132 -2.69 -8.94 2.22
C PHE A 132 -3.66 -7.82 1.84
N GLY A 133 -3.33 -7.08 0.78
CA GLY A 133 -4.12 -5.97 0.29
C GLY A 133 -5.35 -6.39 -0.52
N THR A 134 -5.54 -7.70 -0.76
CA THR A 134 -6.52 -8.26 -1.70
C THR A 134 -6.49 -7.53 -3.05
N VAL A 135 -5.28 -7.32 -3.56
CA VAL A 135 -5.03 -6.49 -4.74
C VAL A 135 -5.24 -7.28 -6.02
N GLY A 136 -4.74 -8.52 -6.06
CA GLY A 136 -4.91 -9.41 -7.21
C GLY A 136 -3.90 -9.18 -8.35
N LEU A 137 -2.89 -8.33 -8.15
CA LEU A 137 -1.74 -8.25 -9.05
C LEU A 137 -0.73 -9.34 -8.70
N SER A 138 -0.04 -9.88 -9.70
CA SER A 138 1.02 -10.87 -9.49
C SER A 138 2.18 -10.63 -10.46
N ARG A 139 3.40 -10.97 -10.02
CA ARG A 139 4.61 -10.95 -10.87
C ARG A 139 4.91 -12.32 -11.49
N GLY A 140 4.12 -13.35 -11.19
CA GLY A 140 4.29 -14.71 -11.66
C GLY A 140 4.27 -15.70 -10.51
#